data_AF-A0A395HZG1-F1
#
_entry.id   AF-A0A395HZG1-F1
#
_cell.length_a   1.000
_cell.length_b   1.000
_cell.length_c   1.000
_cell.angle_alpha   90.00
_cell.angle_beta   90.00
_cell.angle_gamma   90.00
#
_symmetry.space_group_name_H-M   'P 1'
#
loop_
_entity.id
_entity.type
_entity.pdbx_description
1 polymer ?
#
loop_
_entity_poly.entity_id
_entity_poly.type
_entity_poly.pdbx_seq_one_letter_code
_entity_poly.pdbx_strand_id
1 'polypeptide(L)'
;MSSFIHRTIRNFFHSHDKFSRDYEDLELQREAIFETLWETHKSARDLEGWSLGPDELEGLSIVIIPLDLTASRAIDVAPDTTSAAYFVPLRQQFIEQHAMDVSDARTQKRLDNLERHLMPRFSMSLIEYESLDAYSKAGDLCSRLHMEMSTRRLAMKDGSSNLSMITRWRRNIDFFPDPAFTTRTVKSRDGFTSNIHHFYGCSNEPTFPHIKLVLQHSDIVDPEQLLKAEVLAITATMHSRLCAETLRTLDGSFVSFLVMVFTFAEHIGRILTAIHDGEALRISMSAFYNFQRASRETWNLFARYLGGDINRHLSTKKVPIRNVASDAELSPTEAEMTRVRRYARQRRMRPAVLPKLQ
;
A
#
# COMPACT_ATOMS: atom_id res chain seq x y z
N MET A 1 13.78 27.52 -12.24
CA MET A 1 12.99 27.16 -13.43
C MET A 1 11.56 26.71 -13.06
N SER A 2 10.93 27.32 -12.04
CA SER A 2 9.59 26.93 -11.56
C SER A 2 8.47 27.89 -12.02
N SER A 3 8.79 29.14 -12.42
CA SER A 3 7.75 30.12 -12.75
C SER A 3 7.17 30.05 -14.17
N PHE A 4 7.78 29.27 -15.09
CA PHE A 4 7.36 29.26 -16.49
C PHE A 4 6.22 28.28 -16.80
N ILE A 5 6.04 27.24 -15.97
CA ILE A 5 4.95 26.26 -16.15
C ILE A 5 3.62 26.80 -15.58
N HIS A 6 3.67 27.61 -14.52
CA HIS A 6 2.47 28.20 -13.90
C HIS A 6 1.73 29.21 -14.79
N ARG A 7 2.40 29.89 -15.74
CA ARG A 7 1.81 31.01 -16.48
C ARG A 7 0.96 30.58 -17.69
N THR A 8 1.21 29.39 -18.24
CA THR A 8 0.47 28.89 -19.41
C THR A 8 -0.87 28.27 -19.03
N ILE A 9 -1.03 27.82 -17.79
CA ILE A 9 -2.24 27.10 -17.33
C ILE A 9 -3.39 28.05 -16.97
N ARG A 10 -3.11 29.32 -16.62
CA ARG A 10 -4.13 30.28 -16.15
C ARG A 10 -5.03 30.84 -17.27
N ASN A 11 -4.64 30.77 -18.54
CA ASN A 11 -5.32 31.50 -19.62
C ASN A 11 -6.45 30.75 -20.35
N PHE A 12 -6.77 29.49 -19.97
CA PHE A 12 -7.77 28.70 -20.70
C PHE A 12 -9.15 28.59 -20.03
N PHE A 13 -9.34 29.10 -18.81
CA PHE A 13 -10.57 28.88 -18.01
C PHE A 13 -11.28 30.18 -17.62
N HIS A 14 -11.72 30.99 -18.60
CA HIS A 14 -12.53 32.20 -18.36
C HIS A 14 -13.91 32.14 -19.03
N SER A 15 -14.62 31.05 -18.81
CA SER A 15 -16.05 30.97 -19.11
C SER A 15 -16.65 29.86 -18.27
N HIS A 16 -17.38 30.21 -17.20
CA HIS A 16 -18.55 29.54 -16.57
C HIS A 16 -18.74 30.01 -15.11
N ASP A 17 -19.44 31.14 -14.96
CA ASP A 17 -19.45 32.03 -13.78
C ASP A 17 -20.37 31.59 -12.60
N LYS A 18 -20.64 30.29 -12.47
CA LYS A 18 -21.33 29.71 -11.30
C LYS A 18 -20.74 28.40 -10.78
N PHE A 19 -19.82 27.80 -11.53
CA PHE A 19 -19.02 26.64 -11.09
C PHE A 19 -17.68 27.05 -10.46
N SER A 20 -17.32 28.35 -10.46
CA SER A 20 -15.95 28.80 -10.18
C SER A 20 -15.54 28.70 -8.70
N ARG A 21 -16.41 29.04 -7.73
CA ARG A 21 -16.00 29.05 -6.31
C ARG A 21 -15.72 27.66 -5.73
N ASP A 22 -16.64 26.72 -5.89
CA ASP A 22 -16.46 25.36 -5.36
C ASP A 22 -15.27 24.66 -6.05
N TYR A 23 -15.04 24.93 -7.33
CA TYR A 23 -13.91 24.36 -8.07
C TYR A 23 -12.58 24.98 -7.65
N GLU A 24 -12.53 26.30 -7.45
CA GLU A 24 -11.36 27.01 -6.91
C GLU A 24 -10.98 26.47 -5.52
N ASP A 25 -11.96 26.24 -4.65
CA ASP A 25 -11.71 25.68 -3.31
C ASP A 25 -11.16 24.25 -3.36
N LEU A 26 -11.62 23.42 -4.30
CA LEU A 26 -11.11 22.05 -4.49
C LEU A 26 -9.70 22.04 -5.11
N GLU A 27 -9.44 22.94 -6.06
CA GLU A 27 -8.11 23.11 -6.67
C GLU A 27 -7.09 23.55 -5.61
N LEU A 28 -7.46 24.50 -4.73
CA LEU A 28 -6.64 24.96 -3.62
C LEU A 28 -6.36 23.85 -2.59
N GLN A 29 -7.37 23.07 -2.21
CA GLN A 29 -7.18 21.91 -1.32
C GLN A 29 -6.24 20.89 -1.95
N ARG A 30 -6.40 20.62 -3.25
CA ARG A 30 -5.56 19.69 -3.99
C ARG A 30 -4.11 20.18 -4.07
N GLU A 31 -3.89 21.46 -4.31
CA GLU A 31 -2.57 22.09 -4.34
C GLU A 31 -1.90 22.06 -2.95
N ALA A 32 -2.65 22.31 -1.88
CA ALA A 32 -2.13 22.20 -0.52
C ALA A 32 -1.68 20.77 -0.16
N ILE A 33 -2.48 19.76 -0.51
CA ILE A 33 -2.12 18.35 -0.31
C ILE A 33 -0.91 17.98 -1.16
N PHE A 34 -0.87 18.46 -2.40
CA PHE A 34 0.22 18.22 -3.33
C PHE A 34 1.57 18.68 -2.77
N GLU A 35 1.65 19.94 -2.32
CA GLU A 35 2.85 20.50 -1.71
C GLU A 35 3.23 19.76 -0.42
N THR A 36 2.24 19.43 0.43
CA THR A 36 2.49 18.70 1.68
C THR A 36 3.07 17.31 1.42
N LEU A 37 2.58 16.58 0.41
CA LEU A 37 3.11 15.27 0.03
C LEU A 37 4.53 15.37 -0.53
N TRP A 38 4.83 16.42 -1.30
CA TRP A 38 6.18 16.67 -1.81
C TRP A 38 7.17 16.93 -0.68
N GLU A 39 6.83 17.84 0.25
CA GLU A 39 7.69 18.18 1.38
C GLU A 39 7.84 17.01 2.36
N THR A 40 6.78 16.22 2.58
CA THR A 40 6.84 14.97 3.35
C THR A 40 7.79 13.98 2.69
N HIS A 41 7.68 13.78 1.37
CA HIS A 41 8.55 12.87 0.63
C HIS A 41 10.02 13.29 0.73
N LYS A 42 10.29 14.56 0.46
CA LYS A 42 11.64 15.13 0.47
C LYS A 42 12.26 15.05 1.86
N SER A 43 11.53 15.50 2.88
CA SER A 43 11.98 15.42 4.27
C SER A 43 12.23 13.98 4.70
N ALA A 44 11.30 13.05 4.43
CA ALA A 44 11.48 11.64 4.76
C ALA A 44 12.71 11.03 4.07
N ARG A 45 12.96 11.39 2.81
CA ARG A 45 14.13 10.95 2.04
C ARG A 45 15.43 11.48 2.65
N ASP A 46 15.44 12.76 3.03
CA ASP A 46 16.63 13.49 3.47
C ASP A 46 16.95 13.24 4.96
N LEU A 47 16.04 12.65 5.75
CA LEU A 47 16.31 12.21 7.13
C LEU A 47 17.52 11.26 7.22
N GLU A 48 18.42 11.54 8.15
CA GLU A 48 19.53 10.64 8.49
C GLU A 48 18.99 9.41 9.24
N GLY A 49 19.24 8.21 8.71
CA GLY A 49 18.75 6.96 9.29
C GLY A 49 17.57 6.32 8.55
N TRP A 50 17.27 5.08 8.95
CA TRP A 50 16.33 4.20 8.26
C TRP A 50 14.96 4.10 8.93
N SER A 51 14.89 4.31 10.25
CA SER A 51 13.66 4.24 11.04
C SER A 51 12.99 5.60 11.14
N LEU A 52 11.67 5.63 11.02
CA LEU A 52 10.85 6.78 11.40
C LEU A 52 10.39 6.57 12.84
N GLY A 53 11.06 7.23 13.78
CA GLY A 53 10.66 7.26 15.16
C GLY A 53 9.48 8.22 15.40
N PRO A 54 8.98 8.30 16.64
CA PRO A 54 7.83 9.16 16.97
C PRO A 54 8.06 10.63 16.60
N ASP A 55 9.25 11.16 16.88
CA ASP A 55 9.58 12.56 16.64
C ASP A 55 9.67 12.86 15.13
N GLU A 56 10.22 11.94 14.34
CA GLU A 56 10.23 12.07 12.88
C GLU A 56 8.82 11.97 12.29
N LEU A 57 7.97 11.08 12.80
CA LEU A 57 6.58 10.97 12.36
C LEU A 57 5.79 12.24 12.67
N GLU A 58 5.96 12.82 13.86
CA GLU A 58 5.33 14.09 14.23
C GLU A 58 5.83 15.24 13.34
N GLY A 59 7.14 15.36 13.14
CA GLY A 59 7.74 16.38 12.27
C GLY A 59 7.31 16.27 10.80
N LEU A 60 6.97 15.06 10.34
CA LEU A 60 6.45 14.79 8.99
C LEU A 60 4.92 14.85 8.91
N SER A 61 4.22 15.15 10.00
CA SER A 61 2.75 15.11 10.06
C SER A 61 2.17 13.76 9.61
N ILE A 62 2.78 12.66 10.06
CA ILE A 62 2.34 11.30 9.76
C ILE A 62 1.69 10.68 11.00
N VAL A 63 0.47 10.18 10.84
CA VAL A 63 -0.28 9.50 11.90
C VAL A 63 -0.41 8.03 11.57
N ILE A 64 0.13 7.17 12.45
CA ILE A 64 0.04 5.71 12.33
C ILE A 64 -1.15 5.17 13.14
N ILE A 65 -2.02 4.41 12.48
CA ILE A 65 -3.23 3.81 13.05
C ILE A 65 -3.12 2.29 12.98
N PRO A 66 -3.41 1.53 14.05
CA PRO A 66 -3.43 0.06 13.96
C PRO A 66 -4.52 -0.45 13.00
N LEU A 67 -4.14 -1.39 12.13
CA LEU A 67 -5.06 -2.09 11.24
C LEU A 67 -5.19 -3.57 11.66
N ASP A 68 -6.34 -3.92 12.21
CA ASP A 68 -6.72 -5.32 12.42
C ASP A 68 -7.40 -5.87 11.17
N LEU A 69 -6.70 -6.77 10.48
CA LEU A 69 -7.20 -7.43 9.26
C LEU A 69 -8.22 -8.55 9.55
N THR A 70 -8.33 -8.98 10.80
CA THR A 70 -9.19 -10.09 11.24
C THR A 70 -10.50 -9.62 11.85
N ALA A 71 -10.54 -8.37 12.35
CA ALA A 71 -11.76 -7.76 12.86
C ALA A 71 -12.84 -7.71 11.78
N SER A 72 -13.98 -8.35 12.04
CA SER A 72 -15.19 -8.16 11.26
C SER A 72 -15.75 -6.78 11.59
N ARG A 73 -15.21 -5.74 10.95
CA ARG A 73 -15.74 -4.38 11.12
C ARG A 73 -17.09 -4.30 10.43
N ALA A 74 -18.13 -3.97 11.18
CA ALA A 74 -19.29 -3.29 10.61
C ALA A 74 -18.77 -1.92 10.14
N ILE A 75 -18.73 -1.72 8.82
CA ILE A 75 -18.10 -0.55 8.17
C ILE A 75 -18.91 0.74 8.41
N ASP A 76 -20.11 0.61 8.98
CA ASP A 76 -21.11 1.69 9.01
C ASP A 76 -20.81 2.85 9.97
N VAL A 77 -19.75 2.81 10.79
CA VAL A 77 -19.49 3.85 11.83
C VAL A 77 -18.01 4.29 11.93
N ALA A 78 -17.13 3.90 10.99
CA ALA A 78 -15.74 4.38 11.06
C ALA A 78 -15.65 5.84 10.60
N PRO A 79 -14.92 6.73 11.33
CA PRO A 79 -14.78 8.12 10.91
C PRO A 79 -14.04 8.20 9.58
N ASP A 80 -14.41 9.17 8.74
CA ASP A 80 -13.84 9.43 7.40
C ASP A 80 -12.32 9.67 7.43
N THR A 81 -11.73 9.94 8.59
CA THR A 81 -10.27 10.08 8.75
C THR A 81 -9.56 8.71 8.88
N THR A 82 -10.28 7.61 9.03
CA THR A 82 -9.69 6.27 9.14
C THR A 82 -9.40 5.71 7.76
N SER A 83 -8.14 5.70 7.33
CA SER A 83 -7.75 5.22 5.99
C SER A 83 -8.20 3.78 5.68
N ALA A 84 -8.26 2.92 6.70
CA ALA A 84 -8.75 1.54 6.54
C ALA A 84 -10.24 1.44 6.19
N ALA A 85 -11.06 2.46 6.52
CA ALA A 85 -12.50 2.45 6.28
C ALA A 85 -12.86 2.58 4.79
N TYR A 86 -11.93 3.09 3.98
CA TYR A 86 -12.10 3.28 2.54
C TYR A 86 -11.93 2.00 1.72
N PHE A 87 -11.30 0.96 2.27
CA PHE A 87 -11.07 -0.29 1.56
C PHE A 87 -11.92 -1.41 2.15
N VAL A 88 -12.78 -1.98 1.33
CA VAL A 88 -13.68 -3.06 1.71
C VAL A 88 -13.10 -4.39 1.21
N PRO A 89 -12.51 -5.23 2.09
CA PRO A 89 -11.96 -6.51 1.65
C PRO A 89 -13.08 -7.41 1.11
N LEU A 90 -12.74 -8.28 0.16
CA LEU A 90 -13.67 -9.32 -0.29
C LEU A 90 -14.12 -10.19 0.89
N ARG A 91 -15.34 -10.70 0.82
CA ARG A 91 -15.86 -11.64 1.83
C ARG A 91 -15.02 -12.92 1.81
N GLN A 92 -14.78 -13.50 2.99
CA GLN A 92 -14.05 -14.75 3.12
C GLN A 92 -14.67 -15.87 2.26
N GLN A 93 -15.99 -16.04 2.39
CA GLN A 93 -16.77 -17.00 1.61
C GLN A 93 -16.59 -16.84 0.09
N PHE A 94 -16.45 -15.60 -0.38
CA PHE A 94 -16.26 -15.33 -1.81
C PHE A 94 -14.93 -15.90 -2.30
N ILE A 95 -13.83 -15.69 -1.57
CA ILE A 95 -12.52 -16.23 -1.94
C ILE A 95 -12.47 -17.76 -1.84
N GLU A 96 -13.16 -18.34 -0.86
CA GLU A 96 -13.24 -19.79 -0.70
C GLU A 96 -13.99 -20.47 -1.83
N GLN A 97 -15.13 -19.89 -2.26
CA GLN A 97 -15.91 -20.37 -3.39
C GLN A 97 -15.17 -20.23 -4.73
N HIS A 98 -14.32 -19.20 -4.85
CA HIS A 98 -13.54 -18.91 -6.05
C HIS A 98 -12.05 -19.21 -5.82
N ALA A 99 -11.76 -20.42 -5.37
CA ALA A 99 -10.40 -20.90 -5.15
C ALA A 99 -9.55 -20.80 -6.41
N MET A 100 -8.23 -20.56 -6.25
CA MET A 100 -7.28 -20.63 -7.36
C MET A 100 -7.31 -22.03 -7.97
N ASP A 101 -7.43 -22.11 -9.29
CA ASP A 101 -7.37 -23.36 -10.03
C ASP A 101 -5.93 -23.85 -10.12
N VAL A 102 -5.60 -24.84 -9.29
CA VAL A 102 -4.29 -25.48 -9.25
C VAL A 102 -4.21 -26.74 -10.10
N SER A 103 -5.29 -27.11 -10.81
CA SER A 103 -5.28 -28.28 -11.70
C SER A 103 -4.46 -28.05 -12.97
N ASP A 104 -4.24 -26.79 -13.35
CA ASP A 104 -3.33 -26.42 -14.44
C ASP A 104 -1.87 -26.69 -14.04
N ALA A 105 -1.21 -27.58 -14.79
CA ALA A 105 0.17 -27.99 -14.51
C ALA A 105 1.16 -26.82 -14.52
N ARG A 106 0.92 -25.77 -15.31
CA ARG A 106 1.78 -24.58 -15.33
C ARG A 106 1.62 -23.78 -14.03
N THR A 107 0.39 -23.60 -13.57
CA THR A 107 0.08 -22.94 -12.30
C THR A 107 0.67 -23.71 -11.13
N GLN A 108 0.45 -25.03 -11.06
CA GLN A 108 1.02 -25.87 -10.01
C GLN A 108 2.55 -25.79 -10.00
N LYS A 109 3.20 -25.93 -11.17
CA LYS A 109 4.67 -25.81 -11.29
C LYS A 109 5.19 -24.46 -10.78
N ARG A 110 4.47 -23.36 -11.04
CA ARG A 110 4.84 -22.03 -10.53
C ARG A 110 4.70 -21.96 -9.00
N LEU A 111 3.63 -22.51 -8.44
CA LEU A 111 3.44 -22.59 -6.98
C LEU A 111 4.54 -23.42 -6.32
N ASP A 112 4.85 -24.60 -6.87
CA ASP A 112 5.91 -25.47 -6.36
C ASP A 112 7.28 -24.79 -6.40
N ASN A 113 7.56 -24.00 -7.45
CA ASN A 113 8.79 -23.23 -7.56
C ASN A 113 8.86 -22.13 -6.49
N LEU A 114 7.79 -21.35 -6.32
CA LEU A 114 7.72 -20.31 -5.30
C LEU A 114 7.86 -20.89 -3.89
N GLU A 115 7.17 -22.00 -3.60
CA GLU A 115 7.28 -22.68 -2.31
C GLU A 115 8.71 -23.13 -2.04
N ARG A 116 9.37 -23.75 -3.03
CA ARG A 116 10.77 -24.18 -2.94
C ARG A 116 11.71 -23.01 -2.65
N HIS A 117 11.53 -21.88 -3.34
CA HIS A 117 12.33 -20.68 -3.15
C HIS A 117 12.17 -20.06 -1.74
N LEU A 118 10.97 -20.15 -1.16
CA LEU A 118 10.69 -19.64 0.18
C LEU A 118 11.15 -20.60 1.29
N MET A 119 11.51 -21.85 0.97
CA MET A 119 12.00 -22.80 1.97
C MET A 119 13.43 -22.43 2.45
N PRO A 120 13.70 -22.44 3.76
CA PRO A 120 15.02 -22.08 4.33
C PRO A 120 16.21 -22.89 3.83
N ARG A 121 15.98 -24.13 3.37
CA ARG A 121 17.02 -25.09 2.96
C ARG A 121 17.12 -25.31 1.45
N PHE A 122 16.19 -24.77 0.68
CA PHE A 122 16.08 -25.02 -0.77
C PHE A 122 15.87 -23.75 -1.59
N SER A 123 16.12 -22.59 -0.97
CA SER A 123 16.08 -21.28 -1.60
C SER A 123 17.21 -21.10 -2.64
N MET A 124 17.56 -22.10 -3.45
CA MET A 124 18.68 -21.98 -4.39
C MET A 124 18.24 -21.36 -5.71
N SER A 125 18.98 -20.35 -6.18
CA SER A 125 18.89 -19.86 -7.55
C SER A 125 19.20 -20.99 -8.54
N LEU A 126 18.35 -21.17 -9.56
CA LEU A 126 18.56 -22.15 -10.63
C LEU A 126 19.80 -21.85 -11.49
N ILE A 127 20.37 -20.65 -11.38
CA ILE A 127 21.49 -20.17 -12.19
C ILE A 127 22.81 -20.28 -11.40
N GLU A 128 22.79 -19.95 -10.10
CA GLU A 128 24.02 -19.71 -9.34
C GLU A 128 24.29 -20.72 -8.21
N TYR A 129 23.38 -21.68 -7.95
CA TYR A 129 23.50 -22.61 -6.82
C TYR A 129 23.66 -21.93 -5.44
N GLU A 130 23.31 -20.65 -5.33
CA GLU A 130 23.34 -19.86 -4.09
C GLU A 130 21.93 -19.63 -3.54
N SER A 131 21.82 -19.38 -2.23
CA SER A 131 20.55 -18.97 -1.64
C SER A 131 20.09 -17.66 -2.28
N LEU A 132 18.84 -17.58 -2.74
CA LEU A 132 18.17 -16.34 -3.08
C LEU A 132 18.33 -15.36 -1.93
N ASP A 133 18.74 -14.15 -2.29
CA ASP A 133 18.78 -13.02 -1.39
C ASP A 133 17.36 -12.65 -0.92
N ALA A 134 17.27 -11.87 0.16
CA ALA A 134 15.99 -11.46 0.72
C ALA A 134 15.13 -10.64 -0.25
N TYR A 135 15.77 -9.87 -1.13
CA TYR A 135 15.08 -9.07 -2.13
C TYR A 135 14.35 -9.96 -3.15
N SER A 136 15.00 -11.02 -3.60
CA SER A 136 14.47 -12.00 -4.54
C SER A 136 13.35 -12.82 -3.89
N LYS A 137 13.51 -13.22 -2.63
CA LYS A 137 12.42 -13.85 -1.84
C LYS A 137 11.20 -12.96 -1.72
N ALA A 138 11.40 -11.66 -1.42
CA ALA A 138 10.32 -10.69 -1.39
C ALA A 138 9.63 -10.55 -2.77
N GLY A 139 10.40 -10.61 -3.86
CA GLY A 139 9.86 -10.63 -5.23
C GLY A 139 9.04 -11.88 -5.55
N ASP A 140 9.43 -13.04 -5.02
CA ASP A 140 8.64 -14.26 -5.10
C ASP A 140 7.32 -14.14 -4.32
N LEU A 141 7.33 -13.52 -3.13
CA LEU A 141 6.09 -13.20 -2.39
C LEU A 141 5.19 -12.24 -3.17
N CYS A 142 5.76 -11.19 -3.78
CA CYS A 142 5.02 -10.27 -4.65
C CYS A 142 4.38 -11.01 -5.83
N SER A 143 5.14 -11.90 -6.48
CA SER A 143 4.68 -12.73 -7.59
C SER A 143 3.58 -13.70 -7.16
N ARG A 144 3.72 -14.30 -5.98
CA ARG A 144 2.71 -15.20 -5.38
C ARG A 144 1.42 -14.46 -5.08
N LEU A 145 1.48 -13.24 -4.54
CA LEU A 145 0.29 -12.40 -4.34
C LEU A 145 -0.36 -12.02 -5.68
N HIS A 146 0.44 -11.67 -6.69
CA HIS A 146 -0.09 -11.39 -8.02
C HIS A 146 -0.79 -12.60 -8.65
N MET A 147 -0.28 -13.82 -8.43
CA MET A 147 -0.95 -15.04 -8.88
C MET A 147 -2.35 -15.19 -8.29
N GLU A 148 -2.60 -14.74 -7.05
CA GLU A 148 -3.98 -14.68 -6.53
C GLU A 148 -4.87 -13.83 -7.45
N MET A 149 -4.37 -12.72 -8.00
CA MET A 149 -5.18 -11.86 -8.85
C MET A 149 -5.33 -12.37 -10.28
N SER A 150 -4.29 -12.97 -10.86
CA SER A 150 -4.25 -13.27 -12.30
C SER A 150 -4.53 -14.72 -12.68
N THR A 151 -4.40 -15.66 -11.75
CA THR A 151 -4.65 -17.08 -12.01
C THR A 151 -6.15 -17.37 -12.09
N ARG A 152 -6.50 -18.36 -12.92
CA ARG A 152 -7.87 -18.83 -13.10
C ARG A 152 -8.50 -19.21 -11.74
N ARG A 153 -9.79 -18.89 -11.54
CA ARG A 153 -10.58 -19.32 -10.39
C ARG A 153 -11.54 -20.46 -10.75
N LEU A 154 -11.72 -21.38 -9.82
CA LEU A 154 -12.74 -22.42 -9.90
C LEU A 154 -14.15 -21.81 -9.80
N ALA A 155 -15.15 -22.55 -10.28
CA ALA A 155 -16.58 -22.19 -10.23
C ALA A 155 -17.02 -20.92 -11.00
N MET A 156 -16.16 -20.33 -11.84
CA MET A 156 -16.52 -19.19 -12.68
C MET A 156 -17.29 -19.61 -13.95
N LYS A 157 -18.52 -19.11 -14.12
CA LYS A 157 -19.38 -19.40 -15.28
C LYS A 157 -19.37 -18.31 -16.37
N ASP A 158 -18.99 -17.08 -16.04
CA ASP A 158 -19.33 -15.88 -16.84
C ASP A 158 -18.16 -15.29 -17.65
N GLY A 159 -17.26 -16.13 -18.18
CA GLY A 159 -16.13 -15.69 -19.03
C GLY A 159 -15.01 -14.91 -18.33
N SER A 160 -15.24 -14.38 -17.11
CA SER A 160 -14.20 -13.84 -16.24
C SER A 160 -13.41 -14.99 -15.61
N SER A 161 -12.14 -15.12 -15.97
CA SER A 161 -11.33 -16.27 -15.53
C SER A 161 -10.65 -16.06 -14.18
N ASN A 162 -10.37 -14.83 -13.75
CA ASN A 162 -9.55 -14.56 -12.56
C ASN A 162 -10.09 -13.42 -11.68
N LEU A 163 -9.53 -13.27 -10.47
CA LEU A 163 -9.98 -12.23 -9.52
C LEU A 163 -9.82 -10.83 -10.08
N SER A 164 -8.71 -10.55 -10.78
CA SER A 164 -8.50 -9.25 -11.43
C SER A 164 -9.72 -8.90 -12.25
N MET A 165 -10.13 -9.76 -13.19
CA MET A 165 -11.29 -9.53 -14.06
C MET A 165 -12.56 -9.23 -13.28
N ILE A 166 -12.86 -10.05 -12.26
CA ILE A 166 -14.08 -9.97 -11.46
C ILE A 166 -14.14 -8.68 -10.62
N THR A 167 -13.05 -8.37 -9.94
CA THR A 167 -12.98 -7.23 -9.01
C THR A 167 -12.62 -5.93 -9.72
N ARG A 168 -12.33 -6.00 -11.02
CA ARG A 168 -11.98 -4.87 -11.87
C ARG A 168 -10.65 -4.19 -11.49
N TRP A 169 -9.88 -4.74 -10.55
CA TRP A 169 -8.52 -4.29 -10.27
C TRP A 169 -7.52 -4.81 -11.32
N ARG A 170 -6.96 -3.93 -12.14
CA ARG A 170 -6.06 -4.27 -13.26
C ARG A 170 -4.62 -3.90 -12.94
N ARG A 171 -3.70 -4.86 -13.16
CA ARG A 171 -2.26 -4.63 -13.30
C ARG A 171 -2.04 -4.15 -14.74
N ASN A 172 -1.24 -3.10 -14.97
CA ASN A 172 -1.15 -2.34 -16.24
C ASN A 172 -2.18 -1.22 -16.35
N ILE A 173 -2.36 -0.49 -15.27
CA ILE A 173 -2.73 0.92 -15.40
C ILE A 173 -1.49 1.64 -15.94
N ASP A 174 -1.62 2.50 -16.95
CA ASP A 174 -0.52 3.34 -17.48
C ASP A 174 -0.13 4.42 -16.47
N PHE A 175 0.28 3.96 -15.28
CA PHE A 175 0.66 4.77 -14.15
C PHE A 175 2.10 4.43 -13.78
N PHE A 176 2.92 5.47 -13.81
CA PHE A 176 4.28 5.43 -13.33
C PHE A 176 4.43 6.61 -12.36
N PRO A 177 5.11 6.44 -11.22
CA PRO A 177 5.48 7.57 -10.40
C PRO A 177 6.23 8.61 -11.24
N ASP A 178 6.03 9.88 -10.92
CA ASP A 178 6.74 10.99 -11.55
C ASP A 178 8.25 10.69 -11.53
N PRO A 179 8.99 10.96 -12.62
CA PRO A 179 10.42 10.74 -12.67
C PRO A 179 11.20 11.38 -11.51
N ALA A 180 10.71 12.46 -10.91
CA ALA A 180 11.26 13.08 -9.70
C ALA A 180 11.31 12.12 -8.49
N PHE A 181 10.41 11.14 -8.44
CA PHE A 181 10.40 10.05 -7.46
C PHE A 181 11.07 8.78 -7.98
N THR A 182 11.36 8.69 -9.29
CA THR A 182 12.17 7.60 -9.82
C THR A 182 13.62 7.83 -9.45
N THR A 183 13.96 7.47 -8.21
CA THR A 183 15.33 7.11 -7.94
C THR A 183 15.59 5.83 -8.73
N ARG A 184 16.21 5.95 -9.92
CA ARG A 184 16.94 4.84 -10.55
C ARG A 184 17.67 4.17 -9.41
N THR A 185 17.19 2.99 -9.01
CA THR A 185 17.69 2.15 -7.92
C THR A 185 18.66 2.92 -7.06
N VAL A 186 18.20 3.46 -5.92
CA VAL A 186 19.14 3.76 -4.85
C VAL A 186 19.84 2.43 -4.55
N LYS A 187 20.91 2.11 -5.29
CA LYS A 187 22.03 1.34 -4.80
C LYS A 187 22.52 2.24 -3.70
N SER A 188 21.86 2.14 -2.56
CA SER A 188 22.19 2.94 -1.41
C SER A 188 23.66 2.66 -1.13
N ARG A 189 24.37 3.67 -0.66
CA ARG A 189 25.72 3.52 -0.13
C ARG A 189 25.82 2.37 0.89
N ASP A 190 24.69 1.87 1.40
CA ASP A 190 24.57 1.02 2.57
C ASP A 190 23.72 -0.26 2.38
N GLY A 191 23.37 -0.66 1.14
CA GLY A 191 22.84 -2.00 0.83
C GLY A 191 21.32 -2.24 0.96
N PHE A 192 20.53 -1.26 1.41
CA PHE A 192 19.07 -1.35 1.42
C PHE A 192 18.47 -1.00 0.05
N THR A 193 17.61 -1.88 -0.47
CA THR A 193 16.98 -1.75 -1.79
C THR A 193 15.47 -1.96 -1.66
N SER A 194 14.67 -1.09 -2.28
CA SER A 194 13.21 -1.28 -2.36
C SER A 194 12.73 -0.99 -3.78
N ASN A 195 11.65 -1.66 -4.18
CA ASN A 195 11.06 -1.47 -5.50
C ASN A 195 9.56 -1.74 -5.48
N ILE A 196 8.82 -0.96 -6.26
CA ILE A 196 7.41 -1.25 -6.50
C ILE A 196 7.33 -2.33 -7.58
N HIS A 197 6.83 -3.50 -7.20
CA HIS A 197 6.73 -4.65 -8.08
C HIS A 197 5.49 -4.55 -8.99
N HIS A 198 4.36 -4.09 -8.43
CA HIS A 198 3.08 -3.99 -9.16
C HIS A 198 2.29 -2.74 -8.75
N PHE A 199 1.58 -2.16 -9.71
CA PHE A 199 0.47 -1.23 -9.49
C PHE A 199 -0.84 -1.85 -9.96
N TYR A 200 -1.92 -1.55 -9.25
CA TYR A 200 -3.28 -1.89 -9.60
C TYR A 200 -4.18 -0.66 -9.52
N GLY A 201 -5.03 -0.48 -10.52
CA GLY A 201 -6.14 0.48 -10.46
C GLY A 201 -7.47 -0.19 -10.79
N CYS A 202 -8.55 0.37 -10.26
CA CYS A 202 -9.91 -0.13 -10.48
C CYS A 202 -10.48 0.36 -11.82
N SER A 203 -10.73 -0.54 -12.77
CA SER A 203 -11.28 -0.21 -14.10
C SER A 203 -12.77 0.18 -14.09
N ASN A 204 -13.38 0.28 -12.91
CA ASN A 204 -14.69 0.93 -12.75
C ASN A 204 -14.61 2.44 -12.83
N GLU A 205 -13.44 2.98 -12.51
CA GLU A 205 -13.24 4.41 -12.39
C GLU A 205 -12.35 4.82 -13.56
N PRO A 206 -12.86 5.63 -14.50
CA PRO A 206 -12.14 5.95 -15.73
C PRO A 206 -10.81 6.66 -15.47
N THR A 207 -10.68 7.27 -14.28
CA THR A 207 -9.50 7.98 -13.84
C THR A 207 -8.69 7.22 -12.78
N PHE A 208 -9.02 5.97 -12.44
CA PHE A 208 -8.29 5.17 -11.45
C PHE A 208 -7.77 6.00 -10.25
N PRO A 209 -8.63 6.76 -9.54
CA PRO A 209 -8.21 7.65 -8.46
C PRO A 209 -7.60 6.88 -7.28
N HIS A 210 -7.81 5.57 -7.21
CA HIS A 210 -7.34 4.73 -6.12
C HIS A 210 -6.34 3.70 -6.62
N ILE A 211 -5.22 3.60 -5.92
CA ILE A 211 -4.09 2.76 -6.33
C ILE A 211 -3.82 1.72 -5.25
N LYS A 212 -3.65 0.47 -5.65
CA LYS A 212 -3.02 -0.55 -4.82
C LYS A 212 -1.66 -0.86 -5.38
N LEU A 213 -0.64 -0.96 -4.54
CA LEU A 213 0.70 -1.27 -4.98
C LEU A 213 1.30 -2.40 -4.14
N VAL A 214 2.19 -3.16 -4.75
CA VAL A 214 2.93 -4.24 -4.10
C VAL A 214 4.40 -3.83 -4.07
N LEU A 215 4.95 -3.69 -2.87
CA LEU A 215 6.28 -3.19 -2.58
C LEU A 215 7.15 -4.34 -2.08
N GLN A 216 8.35 -4.46 -2.63
CA GLN A 216 9.35 -5.44 -2.20
C GLN A 216 10.58 -4.73 -1.63
N HIS A 217 11.18 -5.32 -0.61
CA HIS A 217 12.39 -4.83 0.03
C HIS A 217 13.45 -5.91 0.13
N SER A 218 14.71 -5.46 0.18
CA SER A 218 15.87 -6.28 0.53
C SER A 218 15.87 -6.63 2.02
N ASP A 219 16.96 -7.23 2.49
CA ASP A 219 17.15 -7.56 3.91
C ASP A 219 16.88 -6.36 4.81
N ILE A 220 16.21 -6.65 5.93
CA ILE A 220 15.85 -5.66 6.93
C ILE A 220 16.49 -6.06 8.26
N VAL A 221 17.22 -5.12 8.85
CA VAL A 221 17.77 -5.31 10.20
C VAL A 221 16.70 -5.02 11.27
N ASP A 222 15.83 -4.04 11.02
CA ASP A 222 14.70 -3.68 11.89
C ASP A 222 13.43 -3.41 11.06
N PRO A 223 12.30 -4.12 11.30
CA PRO A 223 11.03 -3.88 10.61
C PRO A 223 10.52 -2.42 10.63
N GLU A 224 10.95 -1.58 11.57
CA GLU A 224 10.64 -0.14 11.56
C GLU A 224 11.33 0.62 10.40
N GLN A 225 12.41 0.07 9.84
CA GLN A 225 13.10 0.62 8.66
C GLN A 225 12.27 0.53 7.38
N LEU A 226 11.30 -0.39 7.33
CA LEU A 226 10.37 -0.48 6.21
C LEU A 226 9.47 0.75 6.10
N LEU A 227 9.12 1.37 7.23
CA LEU A 227 8.12 2.43 7.25
C LEU A 227 8.59 3.64 6.43
N LYS A 228 9.88 3.99 6.48
CA LYS A 228 10.44 5.06 5.65
C LYS A 228 10.24 4.79 4.16
N ALA A 229 10.59 3.59 3.70
CA ALA A 229 10.44 3.22 2.29
C ALA A 229 8.97 3.11 1.85
N GLU A 230 8.09 2.64 2.74
CA GLU A 230 6.63 2.64 2.52
C GLU A 230 6.07 4.06 2.41
N VAL A 231 6.49 4.98 3.30
CA VAL A 231 6.10 6.40 3.24
C VAL A 231 6.59 7.04 1.94
N LEU A 232 7.82 6.77 1.51
CA LEU A 232 8.33 7.25 0.23
C LEU A 232 7.49 6.72 -0.95
N ALA A 233 7.12 5.44 -0.94
CA ALA A 233 6.26 4.85 -1.97
C ALA A 233 4.84 5.44 -1.96
N ILE A 234 4.25 5.64 -0.78
CA ILE A 234 2.92 6.23 -0.60
C ILE A 234 2.90 7.67 -1.11
N THR A 235 3.81 8.51 -0.60
CA THR A 235 3.88 9.94 -0.97
C THR A 235 4.16 10.12 -2.46
N ALA A 236 5.11 9.37 -3.02
CA ALA A 236 5.39 9.38 -4.46
C ALA A 236 4.15 8.98 -5.28
N THR A 237 3.45 7.92 -4.87
CA THR A 237 2.25 7.44 -5.58
C THR A 237 1.12 8.47 -5.51
N MET A 238 0.82 8.99 -4.33
CA MET A 238 -0.25 9.99 -4.15
C MET A 238 0.05 11.27 -4.92
N HIS A 239 1.27 11.80 -4.79
CA HIS A 239 1.69 13.02 -5.50
C HIS A 239 1.67 12.83 -7.02
N SER A 240 2.23 11.73 -7.54
CA SER A 240 2.24 11.46 -8.99
C SER A 240 0.83 11.32 -9.54
N ARG A 241 -0.09 10.75 -8.75
CA ARG A 241 -1.49 10.62 -9.15
C ARG A 241 -2.19 11.98 -9.15
N LEU A 242 -1.92 12.85 -8.18
CA LEU A 242 -2.40 14.24 -8.15
C LEU A 242 -1.94 15.07 -9.36
N CYS A 243 -0.75 14.79 -9.89
CA CYS A 243 -0.24 15.41 -11.13
C CYS A 243 -0.91 14.92 -12.41
N ALA A 244 -1.51 13.72 -12.41
CA ALA A 244 -1.92 13.08 -13.64
C ALA A 244 -3.03 13.87 -14.35
N GLU A 245 -2.77 14.25 -15.60
CA GLU A 245 -3.72 15.04 -16.42
C GLU A 245 -5.08 14.36 -16.53
N THR A 246 -5.12 13.02 -16.56
CA THR A 246 -6.37 12.24 -16.60
C THR A 246 -7.28 12.54 -15.41
N LEU A 247 -6.75 12.87 -14.23
CA LEU A 247 -7.57 13.25 -13.09
C LEU A 247 -7.99 14.71 -13.13
N ARG A 248 -7.09 15.60 -13.58
CA ARG A 248 -7.38 17.03 -13.69
C ARG A 248 -8.41 17.34 -14.77
N THR A 249 -8.45 16.55 -15.85
CA THR A 249 -9.26 16.85 -17.04
C THR A 249 -10.57 16.07 -17.15
N LEU A 250 -10.64 14.84 -16.64
CA LEU A 250 -11.81 13.98 -16.86
C LEU A 250 -12.84 13.96 -15.73
N ASP A 251 -12.41 14.25 -14.49
CA ASP A 251 -13.33 14.19 -13.34
C ASP A 251 -13.20 15.41 -12.43
N GLY A 252 -12.00 16.01 -12.29
CA GLY A 252 -11.76 17.30 -11.61
C GLY A 252 -12.19 17.37 -10.13
N SER A 253 -12.84 16.32 -9.63
CA SER A 253 -13.63 16.32 -8.41
C SER A 253 -12.96 15.58 -7.27
N PHE A 254 -11.84 14.90 -7.51
CA PHE A 254 -11.09 14.16 -6.49
C PHE A 254 -10.06 15.05 -5.82
N VAL A 255 -10.13 15.11 -4.49
CA VAL A 255 -9.18 15.84 -3.64
C VAL A 255 -8.39 14.89 -2.76
N SER A 256 -8.98 13.74 -2.38
CA SER A 256 -8.32 12.72 -1.57
C SER A 256 -8.04 11.45 -2.38
N PHE A 257 -6.78 11.04 -2.38
CA PHE A 257 -6.31 9.85 -3.05
C PHE A 257 -6.07 8.75 -2.02
N LEU A 258 -6.48 7.53 -2.36
CA LEU A 258 -6.35 6.37 -1.50
C LEU A 258 -5.24 5.48 -2.05
N VAL A 259 -4.30 5.12 -1.19
CA VAL A 259 -3.25 4.14 -1.53
C VAL A 259 -3.32 2.97 -0.58
N MET A 260 -3.35 1.75 -1.12
CA MET A 260 -3.13 0.53 -0.35
C MET A 260 -1.79 -0.07 -0.75
N VAL A 261 -0.96 -0.40 0.24
CA VAL A 261 0.37 -0.96 0.04
C VAL A 261 0.41 -2.37 0.61
N PHE A 262 0.91 -3.31 -0.20
CA PHE A 262 1.29 -4.64 0.24
C PHE A 262 2.81 -4.69 0.29
N THR A 263 3.38 -4.70 1.49
CA THR A 263 4.82 -4.73 1.68
C THR A 263 5.29 -6.15 1.92
N PHE A 264 6.34 -6.56 1.22
CA PHE A 264 7.05 -7.80 1.47
C PHE A 264 8.55 -7.57 1.63
N ALA A 265 9.15 -8.32 2.55
CA ALA A 265 10.59 -8.32 2.76
C ALA A 265 11.01 -9.67 3.32
N GLU A 266 12.00 -10.29 2.68
CA GLU A 266 12.41 -11.67 2.94
C GLU A 266 11.19 -12.61 3.03
N HIS A 267 10.78 -13.02 4.24
CA HIS A 267 9.64 -13.90 4.52
C HIS A 267 8.48 -13.23 5.25
N ILE A 268 8.49 -11.90 5.43
CA ILE A 268 7.43 -11.19 6.13
C ILE A 268 6.69 -10.24 5.21
N GLY A 269 5.43 -9.97 5.53
CA GLY A 269 4.67 -8.94 4.83
C GLY A 269 3.57 -8.32 5.67
N ARG A 270 3.11 -7.15 5.26
CA ARG A 270 2.02 -6.40 5.91
C ARG A 270 1.20 -5.61 4.90
N ILE A 271 0.04 -5.13 5.33
CA ILE A 271 -0.84 -4.27 4.55
C ILE A 271 -0.88 -2.89 5.20
N LEU A 272 -0.77 -1.86 4.38
CA LEU A 272 -1.01 -0.48 4.78
C LEU A 272 -2.09 0.15 3.91
N THR A 273 -2.85 1.07 4.48
CA THR A 273 -3.75 1.96 3.74
C THR A 273 -3.46 3.39 4.13
N ALA A 274 -3.46 4.29 3.16
CA ALA A 274 -3.08 5.69 3.36
C ALA A 274 -4.08 6.64 2.71
N ILE A 275 -4.37 7.73 3.45
CA ILE A 275 -5.11 8.90 2.97
C ILE A 275 -4.44 10.17 3.51
N HIS A 276 -4.64 11.30 2.83
CA HIS A 276 -4.32 12.61 3.37
C HIS A 276 -5.63 13.30 3.80
N ASP A 277 -5.71 13.71 5.06
CA ASP A 277 -6.91 14.34 5.66
C ASP A 277 -6.83 15.87 5.67
N GLY A 278 -5.87 16.44 4.94
CA GLY A 278 -5.65 17.88 4.83
C GLY A 278 -4.66 18.42 5.86
N GLU A 279 -4.50 17.74 6.99
CA GLU A 279 -3.52 18.07 8.03
C GLU A 279 -2.33 17.10 8.00
N ALA A 280 -2.63 15.81 7.86
CA ALA A 280 -1.67 14.73 8.05
C ALA A 280 -1.85 13.59 7.05
N LEU A 281 -0.74 12.89 6.80
CA LEU A 281 -0.77 11.59 6.13
C LEU A 281 -1.16 10.51 7.14
N ARG A 282 -2.36 9.96 6.99
CA ARG A 282 -2.89 8.92 7.89
C ARG A 282 -2.68 7.53 7.31
N ILE A 283 -1.86 6.74 7.99
CA ILE A 283 -1.49 5.40 7.55
C ILE A 283 -2.06 4.38 8.55
N SER A 284 -3.03 3.58 8.10
CA SER A 284 -3.46 2.40 8.87
C SER A 284 -2.55 1.24 8.48
N MET A 285 -1.95 0.58 9.47
CA MET A 285 -0.89 -0.41 9.25
C MET A 285 -1.15 -1.70 10.02
N SER A 286 -1.07 -2.84 9.32
CA SER A 286 -1.26 -4.14 9.95
C SER A 286 0.01 -4.61 10.68
N ALA A 287 -0.15 -5.60 11.56
CA ALA A 287 0.98 -6.40 12.02
C ALA A 287 1.66 -7.11 10.84
N PHE A 288 2.91 -7.56 11.07
CA PHE A 288 3.62 -8.42 10.12
C PHE A 288 3.10 -9.86 10.18
N TYR A 289 2.92 -10.44 9.00
CA TYR A 289 2.59 -11.84 8.78
C TYR A 289 3.84 -12.57 8.27
N ASN A 290 4.04 -13.80 8.75
CA ASN A 290 5.14 -14.65 8.31
C ASN A 290 4.68 -15.56 7.15
N PHE A 291 5.43 -15.51 6.05
CA PHE A 291 5.19 -16.22 4.81
C PHE A 291 6.12 -17.42 4.56
N GLN A 292 7.13 -17.64 5.41
CA GLN A 292 7.99 -18.82 5.35
C GLN A 292 7.20 -20.13 5.45
N ARG A 293 6.05 -20.08 6.14
CA ARG A 293 5.06 -21.15 6.25
C ARG A 293 3.65 -20.58 6.14
N ALA A 294 3.44 -19.61 5.23
CA ALA A 294 2.12 -19.02 5.03
C ALA A 294 1.11 -20.12 4.71
N SER A 295 0.07 -20.17 5.52
CA SER A 295 -1.08 -21.01 5.22
C SER A 295 -1.89 -20.41 4.08
N ARG A 296 -2.81 -21.19 3.53
CA ARG A 296 -3.74 -20.71 2.50
C ARG A 296 -4.58 -19.55 3.02
N GLU A 297 -4.90 -19.54 4.31
CA GLU A 297 -5.66 -18.48 4.97
C GLU A 297 -4.92 -17.15 4.95
N THR A 298 -3.60 -17.14 5.16
CA THR A 298 -2.78 -15.91 5.06
C THR A 298 -2.80 -15.34 3.63
N TRP A 299 -2.65 -16.19 2.62
CA TRP A 299 -2.74 -15.76 1.22
C TRP A 299 -4.14 -15.29 0.85
N ASN A 300 -5.18 -16.00 1.30
CA ASN A 300 -6.56 -15.58 1.12
C ASN A 300 -6.81 -14.21 1.77
N LEU A 301 -6.28 -13.96 2.97
CA LEU A 301 -6.40 -12.65 3.63
C LEU A 301 -5.84 -11.53 2.75
N PHE A 302 -4.61 -11.67 2.27
CA PHE A 302 -3.99 -10.65 1.41
C PHE A 302 -4.73 -10.49 0.08
N ALA A 303 -5.18 -11.60 -0.53
CA ALA A 303 -5.98 -11.58 -1.75
C ALA A 303 -7.33 -10.88 -1.56
N ARG A 304 -7.98 -11.03 -0.39
CA ARG A 304 -9.24 -10.34 -0.07
C ARG A 304 -9.07 -8.83 -0.06
N TYR A 305 -7.97 -8.32 0.50
CA TYR A 305 -7.67 -6.90 0.50
C TYR A 305 -7.26 -6.41 -0.90
N LEU A 306 -6.44 -7.17 -1.63
CA LEU A 306 -5.99 -6.78 -2.97
C LEU A 306 -7.15 -6.75 -3.97
N GLY A 307 -8.06 -7.70 -3.89
CA GLY A 307 -9.29 -7.76 -4.69
C GLY A 307 -10.47 -6.96 -4.12
N GLY A 308 -10.36 -6.39 -2.92
CA GLY A 308 -11.43 -5.67 -2.25
C GLY A 308 -11.85 -4.38 -2.95
N ASP A 309 -13.10 -3.92 -2.77
CA ASP A 309 -13.61 -2.70 -3.39
C ASP A 309 -13.30 -1.45 -2.55
N ILE A 310 -13.64 -0.28 -3.08
CA ILE A 310 -13.62 1.00 -2.36
C ILE A 310 -14.98 1.23 -1.70
N ASN A 311 -14.96 1.74 -0.47
CA ASN A 311 -16.17 2.09 0.25
C ASN A 311 -16.80 3.35 -0.34
N ARG A 312 -17.89 3.18 -1.10
CA ARG A 312 -18.58 4.27 -1.80
C ARG A 312 -19.42 5.16 -0.89
N HIS A 313 -19.60 4.78 0.38
CA HIS A 313 -20.26 5.63 1.36
C HIS A 313 -19.33 6.76 1.85
N LEU A 314 -18.02 6.59 1.68
CA LEU A 314 -17.03 7.62 2.01
C LEU A 314 -16.68 8.42 0.76
N SER A 315 -16.69 9.74 0.89
CA SER A 315 -16.33 10.63 -0.21
C SER A 315 -14.82 10.79 -0.32
N THR A 316 -14.31 10.71 -1.54
CA THR A 316 -12.93 11.09 -1.90
C THR A 316 -12.89 12.41 -2.68
N LYS A 317 -14.07 13.05 -2.83
CA LYS A 317 -14.22 14.33 -3.53
C LYS A 317 -13.87 15.55 -2.69
N LYS A 318 -13.78 15.37 -1.39
CA LYS A 318 -13.39 16.40 -0.44
C LYS A 318 -12.40 15.79 0.54
N VAL A 319 -11.58 16.64 1.10
CA VAL A 319 -10.73 16.25 2.22
C VAL A 319 -11.60 15.82 3.40
N PRO A 320 -11.31 14.68 4.05
CA PRO A 320 -11.96 14.29 5.30
C PRO A 320 -11.66 15.35 6.37
N ILE A 321 -12.67 16.13 6.76
CA ILE A 321 -12.50 17.15 7.81
C ILE A 321 -12.65 16.45 9.17
N ARG A 322 -11.72 16.71 10.09
CA ARG A 322 -11.87 16.32 11.50
C ARG A 322 -13.08 17.03 12.11
N ASN A 323 -14.12 16.29 12.44
CA ASN A 323 -15.10 16.76 13.41
C ASN A 323 -14.50 16.58 14.81
N VAL A 324 -14.02 17.68 15.40
CA VAL A 324 -13.40 17.74 16.74
C VAL A 324 -14.28 17.08 17.83
N ALA A 325 -15.59 16.94 17.60
CA ALA A 325 -16.53 16.33 18.53
C ALA A 325 -16.44 14.79 18.63
N SER A 326 -15.94 14.07 17.61
CA SER A 326 -15.91 12.58 17.62
C SER A 326 -14.61 11.96 18.16
N ASP A 327 -13.53 12.73 18.26
CA ASP A 327 -12.22 12.23 18.68
C ASP A 327 -12.09 12.09 20.23
N ALA A 328 -13.02 12.66 21.01
CA ALA A 328 -13.04 12.50 22.46
C ALA A 328 -13.36 11.06 22.93
N GLU A 329 -13.90 10.21 22.05
CA GLU A 329 -14.26 8.81 22.36
C GLU A 329 -13.23 7.78 21.86
N LEU A 330 -12.21 8.19 21.09
CA LEU A 330 -11.24 7.30 20.45
C LEU A 330 -9.79 7.53 20.90
N SER A 331 -9.57 8.14 22.08
CA SER A 331 -8.25 8.13 22.70
C SER A 331 -7.83 6.67 22.95
N PRO A 332 -6.67 6.21 22.44
CA PRO A 332 -6.22 4.85 22.68
C PRO A 332 -6.14 4.62 24.17
N THR A 333 -6.85 3.61 24.67
CA THR A 333 -6.79 3.31 26.09
C THR A 333 -5.35 2.99 26.47
N GLU A 334 -4.95 3.33 27.70
CA GLU A 334 -3.61 3.01 28.22
C GLU A 334 -3.28 1.51 28.07
N ALA A 335 -4.32 0.66 28.04
CA ALA A 335 -4.24 -0.77 27.74
C ALA A 335 -3.83 -1.09 26.29
N GLU A 336 -4.28 -0.33 25.29
CA GLU A 336 -3.90 -0.49 23.87
C GLU A 336 -2.47 0.01 23.61
N MET A 337 -2.10 1.15 24.19
CA MET A 337 -0.70 1.62 24.16
C MET A 337 0.23 0.64 24.88
N THR A 338 -0.23 0.03 25.98
CA THR A 338 0.52 -1.01 26.67
C THR A 338 0.64 -2.28 25.83
N ARG A 339 -0.36 -2.66 25.04
CA ARG A 339 -0.26 -3.80 24.09
C ARG A 339 0.74 -3.54 22.97
N VAL A 340 0.73 -2.35 22.37
CA VAL A 340 1.72 -1.94 21.35
C VAL A 340 3.14 -1.98 21.94
N ARG A 341 3.33 -1.45 23.14
CA ARG A 341 4.62 -1.50 23.86
C ARG A 341 5.05 -2.92 24.27
N ARG A 342 4.10 -3.80 24.64
CA ARG A 342 4.37 -5.20 25.00
C ARG A 342 4.72 -6.04 23.77
N TYR A 343 4.13 -5.73 22.61
CA TYR A 343 4.47 -6.33 21.32
C TYR A 343 5.89 -5.95 20.87
N ALA A 344 6.28 -4.68 21.05
CA ALA A 344 7.66 -4.22 20.80
C ALA A 344 8.70 -4.89 21.74
N ARG A 345 8.35 -5.13 23.01
CA ARG A 345 9.25 -5.78 24.00
C ARG A 345 9.45 -7.28 23.78
N GLN A 346 8.45 -8.03 23.31
CA GLN A 346 8.58 -9.48 23.11
C GLN A 346 9.56 -9.88 21.99
N ARG A 347 10.00 -8.93 21.14
CA ARG A 347 10.98 -9.17 20.06
C ARG A 347 12.44 -8.89 20.41
N ARG A 348 12.75 -8.21 21.52
CA ARG A 348 14.14 -7.93 21.94
C ARG A 348 14.84 -9.07 22.69
N MET A 349 14.17 -10.19 22.95
CA MET A 349 14.74 -11.32 23.69
C MET A 349 14.61 -12.62 22.91
N ARG A 350 15.55 -12.88 22.00
CA ARG A 350 16.11 -14.22 21.69
C ARG A 350 17.22 -14.09 20.64
N PRO A 351 18.50 -13.96 21.02
CA PRO A 351 19.56 -14.47 20.18
C PRO A 351 19.47 -16.00 20.17
N ALA A 352 19.44 -16.60 18.98
CA ALA A 352 19.53 -18.04 18.84
C ALA A 352 20.89 -18.51 19.37
N VAL A 353 20.90 -19.19 20.50
CA VAL A 353 22.05 -20.00 20.95
C VAL A 353 22.15 -21.18 19.99
N LEU A 354 23.16 -21.15 19.12
CA LEU A 354 23.57 -22.31 18.32
C LEU A 354 23.97 -23.46 19.26
N PRO A 355 23.47 -24.70 19.07
CA PRO A 355 24.02 -25.84 19.77
C PRO A 355 25.43 -26.10 19.25
N LYS A 356 26.42 -26.11 20.15
CA LYS A 356 27.73 -26.68 19.86
C LYS A 356 27.53 -28.18 19.57
N LEU A 357 27.87 -28.59 18.36
CA LEU A 357 28.05 -29.99 18.01
C LEU A 357 29.22 -30.54 18.85
N GLN A 358 28.95 -31.60 19.61
CA GLN A 358 29.94 -32.56 20.10
C GLN A 358 29.75 -33.86 19.35
#